data_AF-A0A7X3MTV0-F1
#
_entry.id   AF-A0A7X3MTV0-F1
#
_cell.length_a   1.000
_cell.length_b   1.000
_cell.length_c   1.000
_cell.angle_alpha   90.00
_cell.angle_beta   90.00
_cell.angle_gamma   90.00
#
_symmetry.space_group_name_H-M   'P 1'
#
loop_
_entity.id
_entity.type
_entity.pdbx_description
1 polymer ?
#
loop_
_entity_poly.entity_id
_entity_poly.type
_entity_poly.pdbx_seq_one_letter_code
_entity_poly.pdbx_strand_id
1 'polypeptide(L)'
;MTSIHLRDMTLEERTTIEKIAHSRTAPACMVERAQIIWQISSGVAPASIANRLHIDVDTVYRRIQRFNMMGLDALKDKPRSGRPTLYTADQIATVLDTARTKPSALGLPFDAWTLDRLAGYLHQQKGIAIQRSRIDEILLREGLRRQRSQSRSSVGRHPTSSSLANANTRETKHELAKHLSSSKDTDAQ
;
A
#
# COMPACT_ATOMS: atom_id res chain seq x y z
N MET A 1 8.62 -30.18 27.73
CA MET A 1 9.12 -29.12 26.82
C MET A 1 9.64 -29.82 25.57
N THR A 2 9.41 -29.30 24.37
CA THR A 2 9.90 -29.94 23.13
C THR A 2 11.37 -29.61 22.95
N SER A 3 12.24 -30.62 22.87
CA SER A 3 13.68 -30.41 22.68
C SER A 3 13.96 -29.90 21.26
N ILE A 4 14.36 -28.64 21.13
CA ILE A 4 14.63 -27.99 19.84
C ILE A 4 16.12 -28.15 19.51
N HIS A 5 16.40 -29.01 18.54
CA HIS A 5 17.73 -29.24 17.98
C HIS A 5 17.82 -28.68 16.56
N LEU A 6 19.03 -28.34 16.11
CA LEU A 6 19.30 -27.96 14.72
C LEU A 6 19.28 -29.22 13.84
N ARG A 7 18.64 -29.16 12.67
CA ARG A 7 18.71 -30.24 11.68
C ARG A 7 20.10 -30.34 11.05
N ASP A 8 20.38 -31.47 10.41
CA ASP A 8 21.54 -31.59 9.53
C ASP A 8 21.54 -30.51 8.43
N MET A 9 22.73 -29.95 8.19
CA MET A 9 22.98 -28.90 7.21
C MET A 9 23.90 -29.39 6.10
N THR A 10 23.61 -29.02 4.86
CA THR A 10 24.47 -29.31 3.71
C THR A 10 25.79 -28.52 3.80
N LEU A 11 26.78 -28.89 2.98
CA LEU A 11 28.05 -28.17 2.89
C LEU A 11 27.86 -26.73 2.38
N GLU A 12 26.94 -26.53 1.43
CA GLU A 12 26.55 -25.21 0.93
C GLU A 12 25.91 -24.36 2.04
N GLU A 13 25.00 -24.94 2.83
CA GLU A 13 24.38 -24.23 3.95
C GLU A 13 25.42 -23.82 4.99
N ARG A 14 26.31 -24.74 5.41
CA ARG A 14 27.38 -24.49 6.38
C ARG A 14 28.30 -23.35 5.94
N THR A 15 28.86 -23.45 4.73
CA THR A 15 29.79 -22.44 4.18
C THR A 15 29.11 -21.08 3.95
N THR A 16 27.83 -21.07 3.55
CA THR A 16 27.07 -19.82 3.38
C THR A 16 26.78 -19.15 4.72
N ILE A 17 26.35 -19.93 5.73
CA ILE A 17 26.09 -19.45 7.09
C ILE A 17 27.37 -18.87 7.70
N GLU A 18 28.50 -19.59 7.61
CA GLU A 18 29.79 -19.14 8.12
C GLU A 18 30.27 -17.84 7.46
N LYS A 19 30.15 -17.75 6.12
CA LYS A 19 30.50 -16.54 5.36
C LYS A 19 29.65 -15.33 5.75
N ILE A 20 28.36 -15.53 6.05
CA ILE A 20 27.46 -14.45 6.50
C ILE A 20 27.75 -14.09 7.97
N ALA A 21 28.00 -15.07 8.84
CA ALA A 21 28.26 -14.87 10.28
C ALA A 21 29.52 -14.02 10.54
N HIS A 22 30.51 -14.08 9.65
CA HIS A 22 31.75 -13.30 9.72
C HIS A 22 31.75 -12.06 8.80
N SER A 23 30.66 -11.76 8.09
CA SER A 23 30.60 -10.64 7.15
C SER A 23 30.51 -9.29 7.88
N ARG A 24 31.35 -8.34 7.45
CA ARG A 24 31.30 -6.93 7.88
C ARG A 24 30.44 -6.03 6.98
N THR A 25 29.94 -6.56 5.85
CA THR A 25 29.18 -5.79 4.84
C THR A 25 27.74 -6.27 4.65
N ALA A 26 27.39 -7.44 5.19
CA ALA A 26 26.00 -7.91 5.20
C ALA A 26 25.17 -7.16 6.27
N PRO A 27 23.84 -7.07 6.13
CA PRO A 27 22.98 -6.40 7.11
C PRO A 27 23.13 -7.03 8.50
N ALA A 28 23.33 -6.23 9.54
CA ALA A 28 23.61 -6.72 10.90
C ALA A 28 22.58 -7.76 11.41
N CYS A 29 21.29 -7.52 11.16
CA CYS A 29 20.20 -8.45 11.50
C CYS A 29 20.28 -9.81 10.77
N MET A 30 21.00 -9.92 9.66
CA MET A 30 21.26 -11.18 8.95
C MET A 30 22.53 -11.85 9.49
N VAL A 31 23.57 -11.06 9.80
CA VAL A 31 24.83 -11.52 10.43
C VAL A 31 24.55 -12.16 11.79
N GLU A 32 23.80 -11.49 12.66
CA GLU A 32 23.34 -12.00 13.97
C GLU A 32 22.68 -13.39 13.85
N ARG A 33 21.78 -13.55 12.88
CA ARG A 33 21.06 -14.81 12.66
C ARG A 33 21.96 -15.92 12.17
N ALA A 34 22.91 -15.59 11.30
CA ALA A 34 23.90 -16.54 10.83
C ALA A 34 24.84 -16.94 11.98
N GLN A 35 25.26 -16.00 12.84
CA GLN A 35 26.05 -16.29 14.04
C GLN A 35 25.35 -17.22 15.02
N ILE A 36 24.03 -17.10 15.21
CA ILE A 36 23.24 -18.03 16.03
C ILE A 36 23.32 -19.46 15.46
N ILE A 37 23.00 -19.64 14.17
CA ILE A 37 23.00 -20.98 13.56
C ILE A 37 24.41 -21.57 13.48
N TRP A 38 25.42 -20.76 13.14
CA TRP A 38 26.83 -21.15 13.13
C TRP A 38 27.28 -21.64 14.53
N GLN A 39 27.04 -20.86 15.59
CA GLN A 39 27.42 -21.25 16.96
C GLN A 39 26.69 -22.51 17.45
N ILE A 40 25.40 -22.68 17.15
CA ILE A 40 24.68 -23.94 17.44
C ILE A 40 25.32 -25.12 16.68
N SER A 41 25.68 -24.94 15.41
CA SER A 41 26.31 -26.00 14.61
C SER A 41 27.72 -26.38 15.07
N SER A 42 28.41 -25.44 15.73
CA SER A 42 29.69 -25.66 16.43
C SER A 42 29.52 -26.18 17.88
N GLY A 43 28.31 -26.62 18.26
CA GLY A 43 28.02 -27.25 19.55
C GLY A 43 27.86 -26.28 20.73
N VAL A 44 27.76 -24.98 20.52
CA VAL A 44 27.60 -24.00 21.60
C VAL A 44 26.16 -24.03 22.13
N ALA A 45 26.00 -24.10 23.46
CA ALA A 45 24.69 -24.17 24.09
C ALA A 45 23.84 -22.89 23.85
N PRO A 46 22.51 -23.00 23.61
CA PRO A 46 21.63 -21.86 23.31
C PRO A 46 21.72 -20.69 24.29
N ALA A 47 21.81 -20.96 25.59
CA ALA A 47 21.94 -19.94 26.63
C ALA A 47 23.28 -19.17 26.55
N SER A 48 24.37 -19.85 26.19
CA SER A 48 25.69 -19.22 26.01
C SER A 48 25.73 -18.31 24.77
N ILE A 49 24.98 -18.65 23.72
CA ILE A 49 24.81 -17.80 22.53
C ILE A 49 23.95 -16.59 22.87
N ALA A 50 22.83 -16.81 23.56
CA ALA A 50 21.91 -15.76 24.01
C ALA A 50 22.64 -14.69 24.84
N ASN A 51 23.41 -15.12 25.85
CA ASN A 51 24.24 -14.24 26.67
C ASN A 51 25.30 -13.47 25.86
N ARG A 52 25.95 -14.13 24.89
CA ARG A 52 27.01 -13.53 24.05
C ARG A 52 26.49 -12.48 23.06
N LEU A 53 25.27 -12.67 22.56
CA LEU A 53 24.63 -11.77 21.61
C LEU A 53 23.66 -10.76 22.27
N HIS A 54 23.56 -10.80 23.61
CA HIS A 54 22.63 -9.99 24.41
C HIS A 54 21.16 -10.10 23.96
N ILE A 55 20.74 -11.32 23.61
CA ILE A 55 19.36 -11.66 23.22
C ILE A 55 18.73 -12.67 24.19
N ASP A 56 17.41 -12.76 24.15
CA ASP A 56 16.64 -13.78 24.87
C ASP A 56 16.85 -15.20 24.29
N VAL A 57 16.83 -16.22 25.16
CA VAL A 57 17.08 -17.63 24.80
C VAL A 57 15.97 -18.19 23.90
N ASP A 58 14.71 -17.80 24.09
CA ASP A 58 13.64 -18.22 23.18
C ASP A 58 13.85 -17.64 21.77
N THR A 59 14.57 -16.52 21.64
CA THR A 59 14.95 -15.99 20.32
C THR A 59 15.92 -16.93 19.62
N VAL A 60 16.87 -17.53 20.33
CA VAL A 60 17.73 -18.60 19.78
C VAL A 60 16.90 -19.79 19.33
N TYR A 61 15.99 -20.30 20.18
CA TYR A 61 15.12 -21.43 19.82
C TYR A 61 14.21 -21.13 18.61
N ARG A 62 13.59 -19.94 18.56
CA ARG A 62 12.78 -19.48 17.41
C ARG A 62 13.59 -19.38 16.12
N ARG A 63 14.91 -19.10 16.19
CA ARG A 63 15.80 -19.09 15.02
C ARG A 63 16.13 -20.51 14.56
N ILE A 64 16.44 -21.43 15.47
CA ILE A 64 16.68 -22.85 15.16
C ILE A 64 15.45 -23.46 14.49
N GLN A 65 14.25 -23.29 15.06
CA GLN A 65 12.99 -23.75 14.47
C GLN A 65 12.79 -23.20 13.05
N ARG A 66 12.96 -21.88 12.85
CA ARG A 66 12.81 -21.26 11.53
C ARG A 66 13.83 -21.80 10.53
N PHE A 67 15.08 -22.03 10.95
CA PHE A 67 16.11 -22.63 10.09
C PHE A 67 15.77 -24.07 9.70
N ASN A 68 15.31 -24.89 10.65
CA ASN A 68 14.88 -26.26 10.34
C ASN A 68 13.80 -26.29 9.25
N MET A 69 12.86 -25.33 9.29
CA MET A 69 11.75 -25.21 8.32
C MET A 69 12.12 -24.57 6.98
N MET A 70 13.14 -23.69 6.92
CA MET A 70 13.38 -22.81 5.75
C MET A 70 14.83 -22.81 5.22
N GLY A 71 15.77 -23.46 5.91
CA GLY A 71 17.20 -23.38 5.59
C GLY A 71 17.69 -21.93 5.56
N LEU A 72 18.48 -21.59 4.53
CA LEU A 72 19.05 -20.25 4.34
C LEU A 72 18.00 -19.11 4.27
N ASP A 73 16.77 -19.40 3.84
CA ASP A 73 15.67 -18.41 3.84
C ASP A 73 15.18 -18.04 5.26
N ALA A 74 15.63 -18.74 6.30
CA ALA A 74 15.45 -18.33 7.68
C ALA A 74 16.27 -17.10 8.08
N LEU A 75 17.38 -16.83 7.38
CA LEU A 75 18.25 -15.69 7.64
C LEU A 75 17.64 -14.38 7.13
N LYS A 76 16.97 -14.43 5.97
CA LYS A 76 16.29 -13.30 5.33
C LYS A 76 15.20 -12.71 6.25
N ASP A 77 15.01 -11.39 6.19
CA ASP A 77 13.81 -10.77 6.77
C ASP A 77 12.57 -11.29 6.06
N LYS A 78 11.51 -11.64 6.81
CA LYS A 78 10.18 -11.72 6.21
C LYS A 78 9.79 -10.32 5.72
N PRO A 79 9.06 -10.18 4.59
CA PRO A 79 8.47 -8.91 4.21
C PRO A 79 7.68 -8.35 5.39
N ARG A 80 8.07 -7.16 5.88
CA ARG A 80 7.28 -6.46 6.90
C ARG A 80 6.01 -5.98 6.21
N SER A 81 4.89 -6.67 6.45
CA SER A 81 3.58 -6.07 6.28
C SER A 81 3.53 -4.85 7.19
N GLY A 82 3.69 -3.66 6.60
CA GLY A 82 3.51 -2.40 7.33
C GLY A 82 2.06 -2.26 7.80
N ARG A 83 1.72 -1.08 8.34
CA ARG A 83 0.30 -0.75 8.57
C ARG A 83 -0.47 -1.00 7.27
N PRO A 84 -1.52 -1.85 7.25
CA PRO A 84 -2.29 -2.10 6.04
C PRO A 84 -2.72 -0.79 5.39
N THR A 85 -2.52 -0.67 4.08
CA THR A 85 -2.96 0.52 3.37
C THR A 85 -4.47 0.61 3.47
N LEU A 86 -4.99 1.77 3.89
CA LEU A 86 -6.44 1.99 4.10
C LEU A 86 -7.29 1.78 2.84
N TYR A 87 -6.64 1.63 1.69
CA TYR A 87 -7.21 1.27 0.40
C TYR A 87 -6.37 0.14 -0.20
N THR A 88 -7.00 -0.82 -0.88
CA THR A 88 -6.30 -1.95 -1.54
C THR A 88 -5.60 -1.50 -2.82
N ALA A 89 -4.73 -2.36 -3.37
CA ALA A 89 -4.13 -2.11 -4.68
C ALA A 89 -5.20 -1.95 -5.77
N ASP A 90 -6.25 -2.77 -5.74
CA ASP A 90 -7.35 -2.78 -6.71
C ASP A 90 -8.21 -1.50 -6.61
N GLN A 91 -8.41 -0.98 -5.40
CA GLN A 91 -9.08 0.30 -5.19
C GLN A 91 -8.23 1.45 -5.74
N ILE A 92 -6.91 1.43 -5.55
CA ILE A 92 -6.00 2.43 -6.12
C ILE A 92 -5.98 2.32 -7.66
N ALA A 93 -5.94 1.12 -8.22
CA ALA A 93 -6.05 0.88 -9.66
C ALA A 93 -7.38 1.41 -10.22
N THR A 94 -8.50 1.17 -9.53
CA THR A 94 -9.84 1.66 -9.92
C THR A 94 -9.91 3.19 -9.90
N VAL A 95 -9.28 3.85 -8.92
CA VAL A 95 -9.15 5.33 -8.87
C VAL A 95 -8.39 5.84 -10.10
N LEU A 96 -7.29 5.18 -10.47
CA LEU A 96 -6.43 5.58 -11.57
C LEU A 96 -7.03 5.33 -12.95
N ASP A 97 -7.68 4.19 -13.15
CA ASP A 97 -8.44 3.86 -14.36
C ASP A 97 -9.54 4.90 -14.58
N THR A 98 -10.42 5.09 -13.58
CA THR A 98 -11.52 6.08 -13.62
C THR A 98 -11.00 7.49 -13.95
N ALA A 99 -9.86 7.89 -13.37
CA ALA A 99 -9.26 9.21 -13.62
C ALA A 99 -8.62 9.36 -15.02
N ARG A 100 -8.24 8.25 -15.66
CA ARG A 100 -7.71 8.21 -17.04
C ARG A 100 -8.85 8.16 -18.08
N THR A 101 -9.98 7.52 -17.75
CA THR A 101 -11.20 7.54 -18.58
C THR A 101 -11.78 8.95 -18.66
N LYS A 102 -12.24 9.37 -19.85
CA LYS A 102 -13.00 10.63 -19.99
C LYS A 102 -14.41 10.47 -19.40
N PRO A 103 -14.91 11.40 -18.57
CA PRO A 103 -16.24 11.25 -17.98
C PRO A 103 -17.39 11.25 -19.02
N SER A 104 -17.22 11.91 -20.17
CA SER A 104 -18.17 11.81 -21.29
C SER A 104 -18.23 10.41 -21.94
N ALA A 105 -17.20 9.57 -21.80
CA ALA A 105 -17.23 8.16 -22.20
C ALA A 105 -17.94 7.26 -21.15
N LEU A 106 -18.32 7.82 -20.00
CA LEU A 106 -19.09 7.17 -18.93
C LEU A 106 -20.53 7.71 -18.85
N GLY A 107 -21.00 8.40 -19.91
CA GLY A 107 -22.33 9.00 -19.97
C GLY A 107 -22.53 10.24 -19.07
N LEU A 108 -21.46 10.79 -18.49
CA LEU A 108 -21.56 11.92 -17.58
C LEU A 108 -21.60 13.27 -18.34
N PRO A 109 -22.40 14.25 -17.88
CA PRO A 109 -22.63 15.53 -18.60
C PRO A 109 -21.46 16.53 -18.46
N PHE A 110 -20.22 16.05 -18.39
CA PHE A 110 -19.02 16.89 -18.27
C PHE A 110 -17.77 16.20 -18.83
N ASP A 111 -16.88 16.97 -19.46
CA ASP A 111 -15.68 16.45 -20.11
C ASP A 111 -14.44 16.29 -19.21
N ALA A 112 -14.47 16.87 -18.00
CA ALA A 112 -13.31 16.94 -17.11
C ALA A 112 -13.62 16.52 -15.66
N TRP A 113 -12.74 15.68 -15.11
CA TRP A 113 -12.72 15.31 -13.70
C TRP A 113 -12.21 16.45 -12.82
N THR A 114 -13.03 16.84 -11.84
CA THR A 114 -12.55 17.48 -10.61
C THR A 114 -12.39 16.41 -9.52
N LEU A 115 -11.54 16.65 -8.52
CA LEU A 115 -11.34 15.70 -7.41
C LEU A 115 -12.67 15.33 -6.71
N ASP A 116 -13.59 16.30 -6.57
CA ASP A 116 -14.88 16.09 -5.91
C ASP A 116 -15.85 15.27 -6.78
N ARG A 117 -15.85 15.46 -8.11
CA ARG A 117 -16.61 14.63 -9.05
C ARG A 117 -16.08 13.20 -9.08
N LEU A 118 -14.75 13.04 -9.08
CA LEU A 118 -14.10 11.72 -9.05
C LEU A 118 -14.39 10.99 -7.73
N ALA A 119 -14.31 11.68 -6.58
CA ALA A 119 -14.71 11.12 -5.28
C ALA A 119 -16.20 10.71 -5.25
N GLY A 120 -17.09 11.56 -5.78
CA GLY A 120 -18.52 11.28 -5.86
C GLY A 120 -18.82 10.04 -6.72
N TYR A 121 -18.22 9.95 -7.92
CA TYR A 121 -18.38 8.82 -8.82
C TYR A 121 -17.80 7.52 -8.23
N LEU A 122 -16.60 7.55 -7.64
CA LEU A 122 -15.98 6.38 -7.02
C LEU A 122 -16.81 5.83 -5.85
N HIS A 123 -17.42 6.71 -5.05
CA HIS A 123 -18.34 6.32 -3.99
C HIS A 123 -19.64 5.74 -4.56
N GLN A 124 -20.29 6.42 -5.51
CA GLN A 124 -21.62 6.02 -6.02
C GLN A 124 -21.61 4.82 -6.98
N GLN A 125 -20.59 4.70 -7.84
CA GLN A 125 -20.54 3.71 -8.93
C GLN A 125 -19.52 2.59 -8.71
N LYS A 126 -18.58 2.75 -7.76
CA LYS A 126 -17.57 1.72 -7.43
C LYS A 126 -17.58 1.32 -5.95
N GLY A 127 -18.39 1.96 -5.10
CA GLY A 127 -18.44 1.71 -3.66
C GLY A 127 -17.19 2.15 -2.88
N ILE A 128 -16.26 2.88 -3.52
CA ILE A 128 -14.96 3.24 -2.92
C ILE A 128 -15.11 4.59 -2.19
N ALA A 129 -15.29 4.54 -0.87
CA ALA A 129 -15.35 5.70 0.01
C ALA A 129 -13.96 6.32 0.28
N ILE A 130 -13.29 6.80 -0.78
CA ILE A 130 -11.94 7.38 -0.71
C ILE A 130 -11.96 8.91 -0.50
N GLN A 131 -11.09 9.39 0.38
CA GLN A 131 -10.96 10.82 0.68
C GLN A 131 -10.34 11.62 -0.48
N ARG A 132 -10.88 12.82 -0.74
CA ARG A 132 -10.41 13.78 -1.77
C ARG A 132 -8.90 14.02 -1.75
N SER A 133 -8.33 14.23 -0.56
CA SER A 133 -6.88 14.42 -0.36
C SER A 133 -6.07 13.21 -0.85
N ARG A 134 -6.55 11.99 -0.55
CA ARG A 134 -5.91 10.75 -0.97
C ARG A 134 -6.03 10.51 -2.48
N ILE A 135 -7.11 10.97 -3.12
CA ILE A 135 -7.19 10.99 -4.59
C ILE A 135 -6.09 11.90 -5.16
N ASP A 136 -5.94 13.13 -4.64
CA ASP A 136 -4.90 14.07 -5.11
C ASP A 136 -3.49 13.48 -4.91
N GLU A 137 -3.20 12.86 -3.75
CA GLU A 137 -1.95 12.10 -3.54
C GLU A 137 -1.71 10.99 -4.57
N ILE A 138 -2.74 10.20 -4.90
CA ILE A 138 -2.64 9.09 -5.86
C ILE A 138 -2.37 9.62 -7.26
N LEU A 139 -3.08 10.66 -7.70
CA LEU A 139 -2.90 11.27 -9.03
C LEU A 139 -1.54 11.97 -9.15
N LEU A 140 -1.07 12.63 -8.10
CA LEU A 140 0.24 13.29 -8.07
C LEU A 140 1.41 12.29 -8.13
N ARG A 141 1.31 11.15 -7.42
CA ARG A 141 2.31 10.07 -7.49
C ARG A 141 2.44 9.47 -8.90
N GLU A 142 1.33 9.35 -9.60
CA GLU A 142 1.24 8.80 -10.96
C GLU A 142 1.45 9.85 -12.06
N GLY A 143 1.87 11.07 -11.71
CA GLY A 143 2.15 12.15 -12.68
C GLY A 143 0.92 12.67 -13.44
N LEU A 144 -0.30 12.29 -13.03
CA LEU A 144 -1.54 12.65 -13.72
C LEU A 144 -1.87 14.13 -13.50
N ARG A 145 -1.41 14.97 -14.43
CA ARG A 145 -1.58 16.43 -14.38
C ARG A 145 -3.06 16.79 -14.37
N ARG A 146 -3.51 17.38 -13.25
CA ARG A 146 -4.89 17.82 -12.99
C ARG A 146 -5.51 18.53 -14.20
N GLN A 147 -6.52 17.91 -14.80
CA GLN A 147 -7.35 18.49 -15.86
C GLN A 147 -8.09 19.71 -15.28
N ARG A 148 -7.74 20.92 -15.72
CA ARG A 148 -8.54 22.11 -15.39
C ARG A 148 -9.85 22.03 -16.16
N SER A 149 -10.98 22.04 -15.45
CA SER A 149 -12.30 22.18 -16.05
C SER A 149 -12.37 23.48 -16.84
N GLN A 150 -12.49 23.38 -18.16
CA GLN A 150 -12.73 24.53 -19.02
C GLN A 150 -14.18 25.00 -18.79
N SER A 151 -14.35 26.14 -18.11
CA SER A 151 -15.65 26.80 -18.04
C SER A 151 -15.99 27.36 -19.42
N ARG A 152 -16.96 26.77 -20.14
CA ARG A 152 -17.56 27.37 -21.33
C ARG A 152 -18.47 28.53 -20.91
N SER A 153 -17.86 29.64 -20.51
CA SER A 153 -18.56 30.88 -20.16
C SER A 153 -19.17 31.49 -21.42
N SER A 154 -20.49 31.51 -21.51
CA SER A 154 -21.23 32.10 -22.63
C SER A 154 -22.14 33.23 -22.16
N VAL A 155 -22.09 34.37 -22.88
CA VAL A 155 -22.96 35.57 -22.77
C VAL A 155 -22.68 36.50 -21.57
N GLY A 156 -22.75 37.81 -21.82
CA GLY A 156 -22.93 38.87 -20.79
C GLY A 156 -21.83 39.94 -20.75
N ARG A 157 -22.21 41.22 -20.89
CA ARG A 157 -21.30 42.38 -20.73
C ARG A 157 -21.40 42.99 -19.32
N HIS A 158 -20.29 43.60 -18.90
CA HIS A 158 -20.06 44.37 -17.65
C HIS A 158 -21.10 45.48 -17.36
N PRO A 159 -21.11 46.12 -16.15
CA PRO A 159 -20.29 45.94 -14.94
C PRO A 159 -21.19 45.57 -13.70
N THR A 160 -20.99 45.85 -12.39
CA THR A 160 -20.04 46.67 -11.59
C THR A 160 -19.97 46.19 -10.12
N SER A 161 -18.89 46.55 -9.41
CA SER A 161 -18.78 46.77 -7.94
C SER A 161 -19.21 45.70 -6.92
N SER A 162 -18.18 45.03 -6.35
CA SER A 162 -17.97 44.78 -4.90
C SER A 162 -19.14 44.38 -3.98
N SER A 163 -19.17 43.10 -3.58
CA SER A 163 -19.25 42.74 -2.16
C SER A 163 -18.62 41.36 -1.91
N LEU A 164 -18.00 41.15 -0.74
CA LEU A 164 -17.36 39.90 -0.35
C LEU A 164 -18.35 39.01 0.42
N ALA A 165 -18.73 37.87 -0.14
CA ALA A 165 -19.52 36.85 0.55
C ALA A 165 -19.10 35.42 0.12
N ASN A 166 -18.63 34.61 1.06
CA ASN A 166 -18.31 33.20 0.82
C ASN A 166 -19.59 32.36 0.79
N ALA A 167 -19.85 31.67 -0.32
CA ALA A 167 -21.01 30.79 -0.49
C ALA A 167 -20.74 29.73 -1.59
N ASN A 168 -21.28 28.50 -1.53
CA ASN A 168 -21.66 27.69 -0.36
C ASN A 168 -21.62 26.20 -0.74
N THR A 169 -21.17 25.31 0.14
CA THR A 169 -20.78 23.93 -0.20
C THR A 169 -21.97 22.95 -0.24
N ARG A 170 -23.03 23.23 -1.01
CA ARG A 170 -24.28 22.43 -0.94
C ARG A 170 -24.95 21.97 -2.26
N GLU A 171 -24.75 22.63 -3.40
CA GLU A 171 -25.56 22.33 -4.61
C GLU A 171 -25.14 21.07 -5.37
N THR A 172 -23.84 20.82 -5.52
CA THR A 172 -23.30 19.74 -6.39
C THR A 172 -23.70 18.32 -5.99
N LYS A 173 -24.13 18.10 -4.73
CA LYS A 173 -24.57 16.79 -4.25
C LYS A 173 -25.99 16.43 -4.74
N HIS A 174 -26.81 17.43 -5.10
CA HIS A 174 -28.19 17.21 -5.53
C HIS A 174 -28.32 17.03 -7.05
N GLU A 175 -27.54 17.78 -7.86
CA GLU A 175 -27.49 17.62 -9.32
C GLU A 175 -27.11 16.19 -9.75
N LEU A 176 -26.01 15.65 -9.19
CA LEU A 176 -25.54 14.30 -9.52
C LEU A 176 -26.61 13.24 -9.21
N ALA A 177 -27.29 13.35 -8.06
CA ALA A 177 -28.37 12.44 -7.69
C ALA A 177 -29.58 12.53 -8.61
N LYS A 178 -29.90 13.71 -9.15
CA LYS A 178 -31.09 13.95 -9.98
C LYS A 178 -30.96 13.36 -11.39
N HIS A 179 -29.75 13.40 -11.98
CA HIS A 179 -29.53 12.83 -13.33
C HIS A 179 -29.26 11.32 -13.33
N LEU A 180 -28.60 10.78 -12.31
CA LEU A 180 -28.34 9.33 -12.19
C LEU A 180 -29.61 8.47 -12.02
N SER A 181 -30.76 9.08 -11.69
CA SER A 181 -32.04 8.37 -11.63
C SER A 181 -32.72 8.19 -12.99
N SER A 182 -32.26 8.85 -14.06
CA SER A 182 -32.96 8.93 -15.35
C SER A 182 -32.55 7.85 -16.37
N SER A 183 -31.79 6.84 -15.95
CA SER A 183 -31.15 5.85 -16.84
C SER A 183 -31.40 4.41 -16.35
N LYS A 184 -32.66 4.07 -16.06
CA LYS A 184 -33.07 2.70 -15.69
C LYS A 184 -34.24 2.11 -16.51
N ASP A 185 -34.94 2.92 -17.29
CA ASP A 185 -36.20 2.52 -17.94
C ASP A 185 -36.08 2.40 -19.47
N THR A 186 -35.13 1.58 -19.96
CA THR A 186 -35.09 1.14 -21.37
C THR A 186 -34.40 -0.22 -21.51
N ASP A 187 -35.09 -1.30 -21.13
CA ASP A 187 -34.88 -2.67 -21.64
C ASP A 187 -35.99 -3.61 -21.11
N ALA A 188 -37.19 -3.55 -21.73
CA ALA A 188 -38.34 -4.35 -21.32
C ALA A 188 -39.45 -4.52 -22.38
N GLN A 189 -39.12 -4.70 -23.68
CA GLN A 189 -40.05 -5.25 -24.68
C GLN A 189 -39.32 -5.72 -25.95
#